data_AF-A0AA97G695-F1
#
_entry.id   AF-A0AA97G695-F1
#
_cell.length_a   1.000
_cell.length_b   1.000
_cell.length_c   1.000
_cell.angle_alpha   90.00
_cell.angle_beta   90.00
_cell.angle_gamma   90.00
#
_symmetry.space_group_name_H-M   'P 1'
#
loop_
_entity.id
_entity.type
_entity.pdbx_description
1 polymer ?
#
loop_
_entity_poly.entity_id
_entity_poly.type
_entity_poly.pdbx_seq_one_letter_code
_entity_poly.pdbx_strand_id
1 'polypeptide(L)'
;MEGSVLNVLLGGALAIASATMLLLTAALIHLCLGCYLTVYRGKKCFLQAMASVMLIAATALSGWAIFSHQTPEIPSSLLLVTGVLLHVLINLKSFNPTSPMEVIDSDRETGTVKWFNVSKGFGFITRDSGEDVFVHYRTIRGEGHRTLSEGQRVEFIVVEKDKGLQAEDVIAAPKGR
;
A
#
# COMPACT_ATOMS: atom_id res chain seq x y z
N MET A 1 33.48 41.65 -28.77
CA MET A 1 33.46 40.95 -27.46
C MET A 1 32.07 40.89 -26.82
N GLU A 2 31.09 41.71 -27.25
CA GLU A 2 29.74 41.71 -26.64
C GLU A 2 28.87 40.48 -26.94
N GLY A 3 29.07 39.80 -28.08
CA GLY A 3 28.26 38.62 -28.46
C GLY A 3 28.46 37.39 -27.56
N SER A 4 29.62 37.23 -26.91
CA SER A 4 29.87 36.11 -25.99
C SER A 4 29.10 36.25 -24.67
N VAL A 5 28.95 37.47 -24.16
CA VAL A 5 28.27 37.71 -22.89
C VAL A 5 26.76 37.51 -23.05
N LEU A 6 26.20 37.94 -24.19
CA LEU A 6 24.80 37.69 -24.51
C LEU A 6 24.48 36.20 -24.66
N ASN A 7 25.33 35.42 -25.32
CA ASN A 7 25.11 33.97 -25.48
C ASN A 7 25.21 33.20 -24.16
N VAL A 8 26.06 33.63 -23.22
CA VAL A 8 26.16 33.03 -21.88
C VAL A 8 24.92 33.36 -21.04
N LEU A 9 24.45 34.61 -21.08
CA LEU A 9 23.23 35.03 -20.36
C LEU A 9 21.97 34.37 -20.93
N LEU A 10 21.85 34.30 -22.26
CA LEU A 10 20.72 33.68 -22.95
C LEU A 10 20.71 32.16 -22.75
N GLY A 11 21.89 31.52 -22.76
CA GLY A 11 22.05 30.09 -22.46
C GLY A 11 21.72 29.74 -21.01
N GLY A 12 22.11 30.58 -20.06
CA GLY A 12 21.75 30.43 -18.65
C GLY A 12 20.24 30.56 -18.41
N ALA A 13 19.61 31.59 -19.00
CA ALA A 13 18.17 31.79 -18.91
C ALA A 13 17.36 30.61 -19.51
N LEU A 14 17.82 30.09 -20.66
CA LEU A 14 17.18 28.94 -21.33
C LEU A 14 17.33 27.65 -20.51
N ALA A 15 18.49 27.44 -19.86
CA ALA A 15 18.71 26.31 -18.97
C ALA A 15 17.78 26.35 -17.74
N ILE A 16 17.62 27.52 -17.12
CA ILE A 16 16.73 27.72 -15.95
C ILE A 16 15.26 27.50 -16.34
N ALA A 17 14.84 27.98 -17.52
CA ALA A 17 13.49 27.75 -18.04
C ALA A 17 13.21 26.26 -18.31
N SER A 18 14.20 25.51 -18.84
CA SER A 18 14.04 24.08 -19.09
C SER A 18 13.97 23.24 -17.80
N ALA A 19 14.73 23.61 -16.77
CA ALA A 19 14.74 22.93 -15.47
C ALA A 19 13.42 23.15 -14.71
N THR A 20 12.88 24.37 -14.74
CA THR A 20 11.60 24.69 -14.10
C THR A 20 10.41 24.01 -14.77
N MET A 21 10.43 23.89 -16.11
CA MET A 21 9.43 23.12 -16.85
C MET A 21 9.48 21.62 -16.51
N LEU A 22 10.68 21.04 -16.37
CA LEU A 22 10.82 19.63 -16.01
C LEU A 22 10.30 19.36 -14.59
N LEU A 23 10.52 20.26 -13.64
CA LEU A 23 9.98 20.16 -12.28
C LEU A 23 8.45 20.28 -12.23
N LEU A 24 7.86 21.19 -13.02
CA LEU A 24 6.41 21.32 -13.14
C LEU A 24 5.77 20.04 -13.71
N THR A 25 6.37 19.47 -14.76
CA THR A 25 5.86 18.22 -15.36
C THR A 25 5.98 17.04 -14.40
N ALA A 26 7.08 16.93 -13.64
CA ALA A 26 7.25 15.92 -12.61
C ALA A 26 6.21 16.06 -11.48
N ALA A 27 5.89 17.28 -11.06
CA ALA A 27 4.86 17.55 -10.06
C ALA A 27 3.46 17.17 -10.55
N LEU A 28 3.12 17.47 -11.81
CA LEU A 28 1.86 17.08 -12.44
C LEU A 28 1.72 15.56 -12.56
N ILE A 29 2.78 14.85 -12.97
CA ILE A 29 2.79 13.39 -13.04
C ILE A 29 2.59 12.79 -11.65
N HIS A 30 3.25 13.34 -10.63
CA HIS A 30 3.13 12.86 -9.25
C HIS A 30 1.75 13.13 -8.65
N LEU A 31 1.12 14.26 -8.99
CA LEU A 31 -0.26 14.58 -8.61
C LEU A 31 -1.24 13.58 -9.26
N CYS A 32 -1.09 13.31 -10.55
CA CYS A 32 -1.93 12.33 -11.26
C CYS A 32 -1.74 10.90 -10.72
N LEU A 33 -0.50 10.50 -10.45
CA LEU A 33 -0.17 9.18 -9.90
C LEU A 33 -0.68 9.03 -8.46
N GLY A 34 -0.63 10.11 -7.66
CA GLY A 34 -1.20 10.16 -6.31
C GLY A 34 -2.71 9.96 -6.29
N CYS A 35 -3.43 10.60 -7.22
CA CYS A 35 -4.87 10.42 -7.41
C CYS A 35 -5.21 9.01 -7.91
N TYR A 36 -4.41 8.44 -8.82
CA TYR A 36 -4.63 7.09 -9.33
C TYR A 36 -4.44 6.02 -8.24
N LEU A 37 -3.43 6.15 -7.39
CA LEU A 37 -3.13 5.18 -6.34
C LEU A 37 -4.09 5.25 -5.14
N THR A 38 -4.67 6.41 -4.84
CA THR A 38 -5.67 6.58 -3.76
C THR A 38 -6.99 5.86 -4.06
N VAL A 39 -7.31 5.64 -5.34
CA VAL A 39 -8.52 4.92 -5.76
C VAL A 39 -8.43 3.41 -5.49
N TYR A 40 -7.24 2.84 -5.22
CA TYR A 40 -7.05 1.38 -5.28
C TYR A 40 -6.85 0.59 -3.97
N ARG A 41 -6.66 1.17 -2.76
CA ARG A 41 -6.59 0.38 -1.50
C ARG A 41 -6.99 1.17 -0.26
N GLY A 42 -7.64 0.49 0.71
CA GLY A 42 -8.12 0.98 2.02
C GLY A 42 -7.07 1.61 2.96
N LYS A 43 -6.95 1.19 4.23
CA LYS A 43 -6.27 1.88 5.38
C LYS A 43 -4.85 2.49 5.18
N LYS A 44 -4.20 2.36 4.03
CA LYS A 44 -2.93 3.02 3.64
C LYS A 44 -3.09 4.49 3.21
N CYS A 45 -4.31 5.02 3.17
CA CYS A 45 -4.64 6.38 2.71
C CYS A 45 -3.95 7.51 3.52
N PHE A 46 -3.75 7.34 4.83
CA PHE A 46 -3.23 8.43 5.68
C PHE A 46 -1.75 8.70 5.43
N LEU A 47 -0.93 7.65 5.35
CA LEU A 47 0.51 7.78 5.16
C LEU A 47 0.85 8.31 3.75
N GLN A 48 0.03 7.93 2.76
CA GLN A 48 0.18 8.41 1.39
C GLN A 48 -0.27 9.87 1.21
N ALA A 49 -1.29 10.30 1.98
CA ALA A 49 -1.69 11.71 2.04
C ALA A 49 -0.58 12.57 2.67
N MET A 50 0.03 12.12 3.78
CA MET A 50 1.13 12.83 4.43
C MET A 50 2.35 12.96 3.51
N ALA A 51 2.71 11.90 2.78
CA ALA A 51 3.82 11.94 1.82
C ALA A 51 3.56 12.94 0.68
N SER A 52 2.32 13.03 0.19
CA SER A 52 1.94 13.98 -0.87
C SER A 52 2.01 15.44 -0.37
N VAL A 53 1.55 15.69 0.86
CA VAL A 53 1.63 17.02 1.49
C VAL A 53 3.08 17.46 1.72
N MET A 54 3.95 16.56 2.18
CA MET A 54 5.38 16.86 2.37
C MET A 54 6.09 17.21 1.07
N LEU A 55 5.75 16.52 -0.03
CA LEU A 55 6.33 16.81 -1.34
C LEU A 55 5.88 18.18 -1.88
N ILE A 56 4.60 18.50 -1.76
CA ILE A 56 4.06 19.81 -2.17
C ILE A 56 4.72 20.92 -1.33
N ALA A 57 4.83 20.76 -0.02
CA ALA A 57 5.49 21.72 0.85
C ALA A 57 6.96 21.95 0.44
N ALA A 58 7.71 20.88 0.15
CA ALA A 58 9.10 20.98 -0.29
C ALA A 58 9.26 21.76 -1.61
N THR A 59 8.34 21.58 -2.56
CA THR A 59 8.34 22.34 -3.82
C THR A 59 8.03 23.82 -3.61
N ALA A 60 7.10 24.15 -2.72
CA ALA A 60 6.76 25.53 -2.39
C ALA A 60 7.93 26.27 -1.71
N LEU A 61 8.61 25.61 -0.76
CA LEU A 61 9.80 26.15 -0.11
C LEU A 61 10.96 26.37 -1.11
N SER A 62 11.14 25.44 -2.04
CA SER A 62 12.18 25.55 -3.07
C SER A 62 11.93 26.72 -4.04
N GLY A 63 10.66 26.95 -4.41
CA GLY A 63 10.26 28.11 -5.22
C GLY A 63 10.46 29.45 -4.49
N TRP A 64 10.17 29.49 -3.18
CA TRP A 64 10.36 30.69 -2.36
C TRP A 64 11.83 31.11 -2.27
N ALA A 65 12.76 30.15 -2.13
CA ALA A 65 14.19 30.42 -2.05
C ALA A 65 14.76 31.04 -3.34
N ILE A 66 14.21 30.69 -4.51
CA ILE A 66 14.59 31.28 -5.80
C ILE A 66 14.10 32.73 -5.90
N PHE A 67 12.90 33.01 -5.39
CA PHE A 67 12.29 34.33 -5.41
C PHE A 67 12.97 35.32 -4.46
N SER A 68 13.48 34.87 -3.30
CA SER A 68 14.09 35.76 -2.30
C SER A 68 15.52 36.21 -2.61
N HIS A 69 16.09 35.86 -3.78
CA HIS A 69 17.46 36.22 -4.21
C HIS A 69 18.55 35.96 -3.14
N GLN A 70 18.28 35.02 -2.24
CA GLN A 70 19.17 34.64 -1.17
C GLN A 70 19.56 33.21 -1.50
N THR A 71 20.72 33.05 -2.13
CA THR A 71 21.30 31.74 -2.43
C THR A 71 22.15 31.31 -1.23
N PRO A 72 21.62 30.54 -0.27
CA PRO A 72 22.51 29.76 0.57
C PRO A 72 23.13 28.69 -0.34
N GLU A 73 24.43 28.85 -0.59
CA GLU A 73 25.36 27.81 -1.05
C GLU A 73 25.33 26.65 -0.04
N ILE A 74 24.30 25.81 -0.12
CA ILE A 74 24.30 24.46 0.44
C ILE A 74 23.93 23.56 -0.73
N PRO A 75 24.68 22.47 -0.99
CA PRO A 75 24.60 21.71 -2.23
C PRO A 75 23.21 21.08 -2.35
N SER A 76 22.31 21.76 -3.06
CA SER A 76 20.93 21.35 -3.34
C SER A 76 20.90 20.01 -4.07
N SER A 77 21.96 19.71 -4.84
CA SER A 77 22.21 18.40 -5.43
C SER A 77 22.35 17.28 -4.39
N LEU A 78 23.01 17.53 -3.25
CA LEU A 78 23.19 16.53 -2.18
C LEU A 78 21.87 16.26 -1.44
N LEU A 79 21.03 17.28 -1.27
CA LEU A 79 19.71 17.13 -0.63
C LEU A 79 18.74 16.39 -1.55
N LEU A 80 18.80 16.62 -2.86
CA LEU A 80 18.04 15.85 -3.85
C LEU A 80 18.52 14.40 -3.94
N VAL A 81 19.83 14.16 -3.97
CA VAL A 81 20.39 12.79 -4.01
C VAL A 81 20.06 12.04 -2.74
N THR A 82 20.17 12.66 -1.56
CA THR A 82 19.79 12.02 -0.29
C THR A 82 18.28 11.80 -0.19
N GLY A 83 17.45 12.74 -0.67
CA GLY A 83 16.01 12.59 -0.73
C GLY A 83 15.55 11.45 -1.66
N VAL A 84 16.12 11.37 -2.87
CA VAL A 84 15.85 10.29 -3.83
C VAL A 84 16.39 8.96 -3.30
N LEU A 85 17.60 8.93 -2.74
CA LEU A 85 18.17 7.72 -2.15
C LEU A 85 17.34 7.23 -0.97
N LEU A 86 16.87 8.12 -0.10
CA LEU A 86 15.99 7.79 1.01
C LEU A 86 14.63 7.29 0.51
N HIS A 87 14.06 7.93 -0.52
CA HIS A 87 12.81 7.48 -1.15
C HIS A 87 12.97 6.10 -1.79
N VAL A 88 14.07 5.85 -2.49
CA VAL A 88 14.41 4.55 -3.09
C VAL A 88 14.64 3.51 -2.00
N LEU A 89 15.36 3.82 -0.92
CA LEU A 89 15.59 2.89 0.19
C LEU A 89 14.31 2.56 0.97
N ILE A 90 13.41 3.52 1.16
CA ILE A 90 12.08 3.30 1.76
C ILE A 90 11.24 2.38 0.85
N ASN A 91 11.30 2.55 -0.46
CA ASN A 91 10.59 1.70 -1.42
C ASN A 91 11.25 0.31 -1.59
N LEU A 92 12.58 0.22 -1.54
CA LEU A 92 13.33 -1.04 -1.65
C LEU A 92 13.17 -1.91 -0.40
N LYS A 93 13.09 -1.32 0.80
CA LYS A 93 12.82 -2.09 2.02
C LYS A 93 11.41 -2.70 2.06
N SER A 94 10.51 -2.27 1.16
CA SER A 94 9.20 -2.91 0.94
C SER A 94 9.26 -4.08 -0.06
N PHE A 95 10.38 -4.30 -0.75
CA PHE A 95 10.62 -5.45 -1.61
C PHE A 95 11.49 -6.47 -0.87
N ASN A 96 10.88 -7.16 0.10
CA ASN A 96 11.35 -8.49 0.50
C ASN A 96 10.41 -9.53 -0.13
N PRO A 97 10.55 -9.86 -1.42
CA PRO A 97 9.87 -11.02 -1.96
C PRO A 97 10.58 -12.27 -1.42
N THR A 98 9.82 -13.10 -0.72
CA THR A 98 10.18 -14.47 -0.28
C THR A 98 11.09 -14.58 0.95
N SER A 99 10.50 -14.42 2.14
CA SER A 99 10.63 -15.53 3.09
C SER A 99 9.68 -16.63 2.60
N PRO A 100 10.13 -17.88 2.38
CA PRO A 100 9.23 -19.01 2.21
C PRO A 100 8.35 -19.10 3.47
N MET A 101 7.08 -18.73 3.31
CA MET A 101 5.96 -19.19 4.13
C MET A 101 6.26 -19.46 5.61
N GLU A 102 6.48 -18.39 6.38
CA GLU A 102 5.88 -18.32 7.70
C GLU A 102 4.64 -17.44 7.48
N VAL A 103 3.52 -18.07 7.10
CA VAL A 103 2.22 -17.43 7.25
C VAL A 103 2.16 -17.06 8.72
N ILE A 104 2.19 -15.76 9.00
CA ILE A 104 1.89 -15.27 10.34
C ILE A 104 0.44 -15.68 10.58
N ASP A 105 0.31 -16.80 11.28
CA ASP A 105 -0.89 -17.44 11.80
C ASP A 105 -1.63 -16.57 12.83
N SER A 106 -1.26 -15.28 12.97
CA SER A 106 -1.73 -14.43 14.07
C SER A 106 -3.20 -14.03 13.97
N ASP A 107 -3.79 -14.12 12.78
CA ASP A 107 -5.17 -13.69 12.53
C ASP A 107 -6.10 -14.88 12.20
N ARG A 108 -5.59 -16.11 12.26
CA ARG A 108 -6.40 -17.31 12.04
C ARG A 108 -6.88 -17.84 13.37
N GLU A 109 -8.15 -18.20 13.39
CA GLU A 109 -8.82 -18.74 14.55
C GLU A 109 -9.28 -20.16 14.26
N THR A 110 -9.34 -20.95 15.32
CA THR A 110 -9.88 -22.29 15.27
C THR A 110 -11.30 -22.34 15.80
N GLY A 111 -12.05 -23.31 15.26
CA GLY A 111 -13.41 -23.56 15.70
C GLY A 111 -13.93 -24.89 15.21
N THR A 112 -15.17 -25.17 15.57
CA THR A 112 -15.85 -26.42 15.26
C THR A 112 -17.06 -26.14 14.41
N VAL A 113 -17.21 -26.87 13.32
CA VAL A 113 -18.36 -26.72 12.41
C VAL A 113 -19.62 -27.14 13.15
N LYS A 114 -20.52 -26.18 13.39
CA LYS A 114 -21.79 -26.41 14.09
C LYS A 114 -22.79 -27.14 13.21
N TRP A 115 -22.90 -26.70 11.96
CA TRP A 115 -23.66 -27.37 10.91
C TRP A 115 -23.29 -26.76 9.56
N PHE A 116 -23.41 -27.55 8.49
CA PHE A 116 -23.20 -27.08 7.12
C PHE A 116 -24.22 -27.73 6.19
N ASN A 117 -24.96 -26.93 5.44
CA ASN A 117 -25.89 -27.42 4.44
C ASN A 117 -25.21 -27.49 3.08
N VAL A 118 -24.84 -28.70 2.66
CA VAL A 118 -24.15 -28.94 1.38
C VAL A 118 -24.98 -28.48 0.18
N SER A 119 -26.29 -28.69 0.20
CA SER A 119 -27.18 -28.30 -0.91
C SER A 119 -27.30 -26.79 -1.07
N LYS A 120 -27.30 -26.05 0.03
CA LYS A 120 -27.38 -24.58 0.02
C LYS A 120 -26.00 -23.89 -0.01
N GLY A 121 -24.93 -24.60 0.34
CA GLY A 121 -23.56 -24.10 0.32
C GLY A 121 -23.20 -23.13 1.45
N PHE A 122 -23.87 -23.22 2.60
CA PHE A 122 -23.57 -22.37 3.76
C PHE A 122 -23.77 -23.10 5.09
N GLY A 123 -23.16 -22.57 6.14
CA GLY A 123 -23.23 -23.11 7.49
C GLY A 123 -22.76 -22.13 8.55
N PHE A 124 -22.55 -22.65 9.75
CA PHE A 124 -21.96 -21.91 10.87
C PHE A 124 -20.85 -22.70 11.53
N ILE A 125 -19.85 -21.98 12.02
CA ILE A 125 -18.72 -22.50 12.79
C ILE A 125 -18.77 -21.83 14.16
N THR A 126 -18.72 -22.61 15.22
CA THR A 126 -18.58 -22.09 16.58
C THR A 126 -17.10 -21.91 16.87
N ARG A 127 -16.68 -20.68 17.14
CA ARG A 127 -15.30 -20.35 17.55
C ARG A 127 -14.99 -20.99 18.89
N ASP A 128 -13.72 -21.18 19.20
CA ASP A 128 -13.31 -21.58 20.55
C ASP A 128 -13.65 -20.53 21.62
N SER A 129 -13.83 -19.26 21.21
CA SER A 129 -14.35 -18.19 22.06
C SER A 129 -15.85 -18.32 22.37
N GLY A 130 -16.59 -19.17 21.65
CA GLY A 130 -18.01 -19.47 21.86
C GLY A 130 -18.98 -18.71 20.94
N GLU A 131 -18.51 -17.78 20.12
CA GLU A 131 -19.36 -17.07 19.15
C GLU A 131 -19.54 -17.88 17.85
N ASP A 132 -20.72 -17.79 17.25
CA ASP A 132 -21.02 -18.42 15.97
C ASP A 132 -20.64 -17.50 14.80
N VAL A 133 -19.93 -18.06 13.82
CA VAL A 133 -19.46 -17.36 12.63
C VAL A 133 -20.08 -17.99 11.38
N PHE A 134 -20.58 -17.14 10.49
CA PHE A 134 -21.17 -17.59 9.24
C PHE A 134 -20.09 -18.08 8.26
N VAL A 135 -20.31 -19.21 7.59
CA VAL A 135 -19.40 -19.74 6.55
C VAL A 135 -20.14 -20.01 5.25
N HIS A 136 -19.49 -19.72 4.13
CA HIS A 136 -20.02 -19.95 2.78
C HIS A 136 -19.06 -20.82 1.97
N TYR A 137 -19.57 -21.67 1.08
CA TYR A 137 -18.76 -22.66 0.34
C TYR A 137 -17.60 -22.02 -0.45
N ARG A 138 -17.75 -20.76 -0.87
CA ARG A 138 -16.72 -20.01 -1.61
C ARG A 138 -15.48 -19.70 -0.76
N THR A 139 -15.64 -19.59 0.55
CA THR A 139 -14.52 -19.23 1.45
C THR A 139 -13.71 -20.44 1.89
N ILE A 140 -14.23 -21.65 1.67
CA ILE A 140 -13.51 -22.91 1.93
C ILE A 140 -12.43 -23.10 0.86
N ARG A 141 -11.22 -23.43 1.27
CA ARG A 141 -10.12 -23.79 0.37
C ARG A 141 -10.26 -25.24 -0.10
N GLY A 142 -9.86 -25.48 -1.34
CA GLY A 142 -9.90 -26.79 -1.97
C GLY A 142 -10.43 -26.73 -3.40
N GLU A 143 -10.20 -27.81 -4.14
CA GLU A 143 -10.72 -27.99 -5.50
C GLU A 143 -11.98 -28.88 -5.47
N GLY A 144 -12.95 -28.60 -6.35
CA GLY A 144 -14.19 -29.39 -6.44
C GLY A 144 -15.27 -29.00 -5.42
N HIS A 145 -15.96 -29.99 -4.87
CA HIS A 145 -17.10 -29.80 -3.97
C HIS A 145 -16.62 -29.44 -2.56
N ARG A 146 -16.69 -28.16 -2.22
CA ARG A 146 -16.22 -27.61 -0.94
C ARG A 146 -17.27 -27.76 0.14
N THR A 147 -17.12 -28.80 0.97
CA THR A 147 -18.05 -29.13 2.05
C THR A 147 -17.35 -29.22 3.39
N LEU A 148 -18.10 -28.95 4.46
CA LEU A 148 -17.66 -29.16 5.84
C LEU A 148 -18.56 -30.20 6.49
N SER A 149 -17.96 -31.07 7.30
CA SER A 149 -18.70 -32.03 8.12
C SER A 149 -19.05 -31.40 9.47
N GLU A 150 -20.21 -31.72 10.01
CA GLU A 150 -20.57 -31.33 11.37
C GLU A 150 -19.58 -31.90 12.39
N GLY A 151 -19.19 -31.09 13.38
CA GLY A 151 -18.16 -31.43 14.37
C GLY A 151 -16.73 -31.37 13.84
N GLN A 152 -16.51 -31.03 12.57
CA GLN A 152 -15.17 -30.92 12.00
C GLN A 152 -14.42 -29.72 12.59
N ARG A 153 -13.15 -29.94 12.95
CA ARG A 153 -12.24 -28.88 13.36
C ARG A 153 -11.71 -28.13 12.14
N VAL A 154 -11.82 -26.82 12.16
CA VAL A 154 -11.43 -25.94 11.06
C VAL A 154 -10.67 -24.73 11.57
N GLU A 155 -9.91 -24.14 10.66
CA GLU A 155 -9.12 -22.94 10.88
C GLU A 155 -9.48 -21.91 9.82
N PHE A 156 -9.74 -20.68 10.22
CA PHE A 156 -10.34 -19.63 9.39
C PHE A 156 -10.02 -18.24 9.90
N ILE A 157 -10.23 -17.22 9.07
CA ILE A 157 -10.08 -15.81 9.45
C ILE A 157 -11.47 -15.24 9.71
N VAL A 158 -11.63 -14.53 10.83
CA VAL A 158 -12.89 -13.86 11.16
C VAL A 158 -12.90 -12.44 10.57
N VAL A 159 -13.92 -12.14 9.78
CA VAL A 159 -14.12 -10.82 9.16
C VAL A 159 -15.52 -10.32 9.49
N GLU A 160 -15.62 -9.08 9.96
CA GLU A 160 -16.90 -8.40 10.17
C GLU A 160 -17.44 -7.86 8.84
N LYS A 161 -18.69 -8.20 8.51
CA LYS A 161 -19.40 -7.73 7.32
C LYS A 161 -20.79 -7.21 7.68
N ASP A 162 -21.52 -6.70 6.70
CA ASP A 162 -22.87 -6.14 6.87
C ASP A 162 -23.88 -7.09 7.55
N LYS A 163 -23.64 -8.40 7.48
CA LYS A 163 -24.50 -9.46 8.06
C LYS A 163 -23.94 -10.08 9.34
N GLY A 164 -22.90 -9.48 9.92
CA GLY A 164 -22.20 -9.99 11.11
C GLY A 164 -20.88 -10.70 10.79
N LEU A 165 -20.42 -11.53 11.72
CA LEU A 165 -19.15 -12.25 11.63
C LEU A 165 -19.20 -13.32 10.53
N GLN A 166 -18.23 -13.29 9.62
CA GLN A 166 -18.07 -14.25 8.54
C GLN A 166 -16.66 -14.86 8.53
N ALA A 167 -16.59 -16.17 8.28
CA ALA A 167 -15.37 -16.94 8.13
C ALA A 167 -14.85 -16.84 6.69
N GLU A 168 -13.60 -16.40 6.55
CA GLU A 168 -12.84 -16.40 5.32
C GLU A 168 -11.66 -17.37 5.38
N ASP A 169 -11.18 -17.79 4.20
CA ASP A 169 -10.03 -18.67 4.06
C ASP A 169 -10.08 -19.91 4.97
N VAL A 170 -11.17 -20.68 4.84
CA VAL A 170 -11.45 -21.83 5.73
C VAL A 170 -10.67 -23.05 5.25
N ILE A 171 -9.90 -23.66 6.14
CA ILE A 171 -9.21 -24.94 5.92
C ILE A 171 -9.55 -25.95 7.01
N ALA A 172 -9.34 -27.23 6.73
CA ALA A 172 -9.38 -28.27 7.76
C ALA A 172 -8.19 -28.07 8.71
N ALA A 173 -8.45 -28.00 10.01
CA ALA A 173 -7.39 -27.86 11.00
C ALA A 173 -6.50 -29.12 10.99
N PRO A 174 -5.17 -28.99 11.15
CA PRO A 174 -4.29 -30.14 11.26
C PRO A 174 -4.71 -31.03 12.42
N LYS A 175 -4.86 -32.35 12.20
CA LYS A 175 -4.97 -33.31 13.31
C LYS A 175 -3.66 -33.28 14.08
N GLY A 176 -3.69 -32.86 15.35
CA GLY A 176 -2.55 -32.97 16.26
C GLY A 176 -2.01 -34.39 16.23
N ARG A 177 -0.71 -34.53 15.96
CA ARG A 177 -0.01 -35.79 15.76
C ARG A 177 0.54 -36.31 17.09
#